data_AF-A0A094SIG3-F1
#
_entry.id   AF-A0A094SIG3-F1
#
_cell.length_a   1.000
_cell.length_b   1.000
_cell.length_c   1.000
_cell.angle_alpha   90.00
_cell.angle_beta   90.00
_cell.angle_gamma   90.00
#
_symmetry.space_group_name_H-M   'P 1'
#
loop_
_entity.id
_entity.type
_entity.pdbx_description
1 polymer ?
#
loop_
_entity_poly.entity_id
_entity_poly.type
_entity_poly.pdbx_seq_one_letter_code
_entity_poly.pdbx_strand_id
1 'polypeptide(L)'
;MRDGQEAAFCATLVVHNAVNKIDALDSVALACNSVVSDSGTPNPWIPLSEHTWIEMEIPKFGEPPPLAIDVYSDVNDDHAKVQALWVLEALETSTVWRVTPDFTVD
;
A
#
# COMPACT_ATOMS: atom_id res chain seq x y z
N MET A 1 15.12 -12.18 3.73
CA MET A 1 14.17 -13.26 3.39
C MET A 1 13.14 -12.66 2.44
N ARG A 2 13.09 -13.13 1.20
CA ARG A 2 11.99 -12.95 0.23
C ARG A 2 12.23 -13.92 -0.94
N ASP A 3 11.62 -15.10 -0.80
CA ASP A 3 11.13 -16.06 -1.80
C ASP A 3 10.44 -17.13 -0.93
N GLY A 4 9.10 -17.22 -0.98
CA GLY A 4 8.29 -18.11 -0.11
C GLY A 4 7.58 -17.47 1.09
N GLN A 5 6.85 -16.37 0.91
CA GLN A 5 6.06 -15.77 2.00
C GLN A 5 4.59 -16.24 1.99
N GLU A 6 4.36 -17.46 2.46
CA GLU A 6 3.03 -17.97 2.82
C GLU A 6 2.50 -17.38 4.15
N ALA A 7 3.22 -16.46 4.81
CA ALA A 7 2.91 -15.98 6.17
C ALA A 7 3.09 -14.47 6.40
N ALA A 8 2.93 -13.62 5.38
CA ALA A 8 2.86 -12.18 5.59
C ALA A 8 1.42 -11.78 5.98
N PHE A 9 1.28 -10.96 7.02
CA PHE A 9 0.01 -10.35 7.38
C PHE A 9 -0.22 -9.13 6.47
N CYS A 10 -1.46 -8.90 6.04
CA CYS A 10 -1.80 -7.84 5.10
C CYS A 10 -2.97 -7.02 5.63
N ALA A 11 -2.84 -5.70 5.55
CA ALA A 11 -3.90 -4.75 5.79
C ALA A 11 -4.07 -3.87 4.55
N THR A 12 -5.26 -3.92 3.94
CA THR A 12 -5.55 -3.23 2.68
C THR A 12 -6.21 -1.88 2.92
N LEU A 13 -5.72 -0.86 2.22
CA LEU A 13 -6.39 0.43 2.04
C LEU A 13 -6.95 0.52 0.63
N VAL A 14 -8.11 1.17 0.49
CA VAL A 14 -8.84 1.30 -0.76
C VAL A 14 -8.87 2.77 -1.16
N VAL A 15 -8.26 3.10 -2.29
CA VAL A 15 -8.28 4.45 -2.88
C VAL A 15 -9.44 4.55 -3.86
N HIS A 16 -10.39 5.44 -3.58
CA HIS A 16 -11.62 5.60 -4.37
C HIS A 16 -11.45 6.53 -5.57
N ASN A 17 -10.34 7.26 -5.64
CA ASN A 17 -10.05 8.17 -6.74
C ASN A 17 -9.58 7.38 -7.98
N ALA A 18 -9.91 7.90 -9.16
CA ALA A 18 -9.30 7.43 -10.40
C ALA A 18 -7.85 7.94 -10.47
N VAL A 19 -6.89 7.07 -10.10
CA VAL A 19 -5.45 7.36 -10.14
C VAL A 19 -4.77 6.28 -10.97
N ASN A 20 -3.83 6.67 -11.83
CA ASN A 20 -3.02 5.67 -12.54
C ASN A 20 -1.96 5.08 -11.60
N LYS A 21 -1.55 3.84 -11.84
CA LYS A 21 -0.67 3.12 -10.92
C LYS A 21 0.69 3.77 -10.73
N ILE A 22 1.28 4.33 -11.79
CA ILE A 22 2.63 4.92 -11.71
C ILE A 22 2.60 6.15 -10.80
N ASP A 23 1.68 7.07 -11.05
CA ASP A 23 1.50 8.24 -10.19
C ASP A 23 1.09 7.83 -8.77
N ALA A 24 0.34 6.74 -8.63
CA ALA A 24 -0.06 6.25 -7.32
C ALA A 24 1.13 5.72 -6.51
N LEU A 25 2.00 4.92 -7.11
CA LEU A 25 3.23 4.43 -6.49
C LEU A 25 4.14 5.58 -6.06
N ASP A 26 4.36 6.56 -6.93
CA ASP A 26 5.17 7.74 -6.61
C ASP A 26 4.55 8.57 -5.47
N SER A 27 3.23 8.77 -5.50
CA SER A 27 2.52 9.52 -4.46
C SER A 27 2.57 8.81 -3.10
N VAL A 28 2.38 7.49 -3.06
CA VAL A 28 2.47 6.70 -1.82
C VAL A 28 3.90 6.69 -1.28
N ALA A 29 4.90 6.49 -2.15
CA ALA A 29 6.30 6.52 -1.75
C ALA A 29 6.67 7.89 -1.17
N LEU A 30 6.26 8.98 -1.82
CA LEU A 30 6.48 10.34 -1.35
C LEU A 30 5.78 10.60 0.00
N ALA A 31 4.52 10.21 0.14
CA ALA A 31 3.75 10.36 1.38
C ALA A 31 4.42 9.63 2.56
N CYS A 32 4.98 8.45 2.30
CA CYS A 32 5.68 7.63 3.29
C CYS A 32 7.15 8.02 3.47
N ASN A 33 7.63 9.09 2.80
CA ASN A 33 9.03 9.51 2.77
C ASN A 33 9.99 8.34 2.42
N SER A 34 9.61 7.56 1.41
CA SER A 34 10.30 6.37 0.92
C SER A 34 10.50 6.44 -0.60
N VAL A 35 11.01 5.36 -1.19
CA VAL A 35 11.25 5.24 -2.64
C VAL A 35 10.67 3.94 -3.17
N VAL A 36 10.18 3.96 -4.41
CA VAL A 36 9.72 2.76 -5.09
C VAL A 36 10.93 1.85 -5.36
N SER A 37 10.89 0.64 -4.82
CA SER A 37 11.83 -0.44 -5.09
C SER A 37 11.34 -1.26 -6.29
N ASP A 38 12.29 -1.82 -7.04
CA ASP A 38 12.02 -2.58 -8.27
C ASP A 38 11.12 -1.84 -9.28
N SER A 39 11.29 -0.52 -9.37
CA SER A 39 10.59 0.34 -10.33
C SER A 39 10.83 -0.13 -11.76
N GLY A 40 9.78 -0.23 -12.57
CA GLY A 40 9.85 -0.71 -13.95
C GLY A 40 9.84 -2.24 -14.10
N THR A 41 9.76 -2.98 -12.99
CA THR A 41 9.47 -4.43 -13.00
C THR A 41 7.96 -4.69 -12.87
N PRO A 42 7.49 -5.93 -13.06
CA PRO A 42 6.08 -6.28 -12.85
C PRO A 42 5.59 -6.10 -11.41
N ASN A 43 6.48 -6.16 -10.42
CA ASN A 43 6.13 -6.19 -9.00
C ASN A 43 6.89 -5.10 -8.21
N PRO A 44 6.61 -3.80 -8.45
CA PRO A 44 7.19 -2.73 -7.65
C PRO A 44 6.60 -2.74 -6.24
N TRP A 45 7.39 -2.34 -5.26
CA TRP A 45 7.02 -2.29 -3.85
C TRP A 45 7.70 -1.11 -3.15
N ILE A 46 7.21 -0.72 -1.99
CA ILE A 46 7.76 0.42 -1.23
C ILE A 46 8.15 -0.08 0.17
N PRO A 47 9.44 -0.02 0.57
CA PRO A 47 9.82 -0.28 1.95
C PRO A 47 9.20 0.78 2.86
N LEU A 48 8.60 0.34 3.97
CA LEU A 48 8.01 1.25 4.97
C LEU A 48 8.82 1.21 6.29
N SER A 49 9.22 0.02 6.72
CA SER A 49 10.14 -0.19 7.85
C SER A 49 10.90 -1.51 7.70
N GLU A 50 11.70 -1.90 8.69
CA GLU A 50 12.44 -3.19 8.69
C GLU A 50 11.54 -4.40 8.42
N HIS A 51 10.29 -4.33 8.90
CA HIS A 51 9.33 -5.44 8.93
C HIS A 51 8.09 -5.21 8.06
N THR A 52 8.03 -4.08 7.36
CA THR A 52 6.83 -3.66 6.63
C THR A 52 7.14 -3.08 5.28
N TRP A 53 6.26 -3.36 4.34
CA TRP A 53 6.36 -2.86 2.97
C TRP A 53 4.95 -2.71 2.38
N ILE A 54 4.88 -1.96 1.30
CA ILE A 54 3.64 -1.71 0.57
C ILE A 54 3.76 -2.33 -0.81
N GLU A 55 2.71 -3.02 -1.25
CA GLU A 55 2.50 -3.37 -2.64
C GLU A 55 1.18 -2.79 -3.14
N MET A 56 1.02 -2.72 -4.45
CA MET A 56 -0.18 -2.19 -5.07
C MET A 56 -0.59 -3.09 -6.24
N GLU A 57 -1.79 -3.66 -6.17
CA GLU A 57 -2.36 -4.41 -7.29
C GLU A 57 -2.77 -3.49 -8.44
N ILE A 58 -2.55 -3.95 -9.68
CA ILE A 58 -3.08 -3.30 -10.89
C ILE A 58 -4.52 -3.80 -11.07
N PRO A 59 -5.53 -2.90 -11.09
CA PRO A 59 -6.87 -3.30 -11.54
C PRO A 59 -6.78 -3.88 -12.95
N LYS A 60 -7.48 -4.97 -13.23
CA LYS A 60 -7.40 -5.58 -14.56
C LYS A 60 -7.91 -4.58 -15.60
N PHE A 61 -7.35 -4.67 -16.82
CA PHE A 61 -7.69 -3.74 -17.89
C PHE A 61 -9.22 -3.71 -18.12
N GLY A 62 -9.84 -2.54 -17.88
CA GLY A 62 -11.29 -2.34 -17.96
C GLY A 62 -12.01 -2.17 -16.62
N GLU A 63 -11.35 -2.40 -15.49
CA GLU A 63 -11.91 -2.11 -14.16
C GLU A 63 -11.67 -0.63 -13.79
N PRO A 64 -12.73 0.18 -13.62
CA PRO A 64 -12.60 1.47 -12.96
C PRO A 64 -12.24 1.27 -11.47
N PRO A 65 -11.71 2.30 -10.78
CA PRO A 65 -11.35 2.24 -9.36
C PRO A 65 -12.39 1.53 -8.47
N PRO A 66 -11.95 0.90 -7.36
CA PRO A 66 -10.83 1.40 -6.55
C PRO A 66 -9.46 0.70 -6.74
N LEU A 67 -8.40 1.44 -6.40
CA LEU A 67 -7.03 0.94 -6.33
C LEU A 67 -6.74 0.44 -4.91
N ALA A 68 -6.20 -0.77 -4.79
CA ALA A 68 -5.79 -1.34 -3.52
C ALA A 68 -4.33 -0.97 -3.20
N ILE A 69 -4.09 -0.58 -1.95
CA ILE A 69 -2.77 -0.41 -1.35
C ILE A 69 -2.67 -1.46 -0.25
N ASP A 70 -1.84 -2.46 -0.46
CA ASP A 70 -1.64 -3.55 0.48
C ASP A 70 -0.43 -3.28 1.34
N VAL A 71 -0.65 -3.11 2.64
CA VAL A 71 0.41 -2.91 3.62
C VAL A 71 0.68 -4.22 4.32
N TYR A 72 1.89 -4.74 4.11
CA TYR A 72 2.30 -6.03 4.64
C TYR A 72 3.16 -5.88 5.89
N SER A 73 3.08 -6.88 6.77
CA SER A 73 4.04 -7.09 7.84
C SER A 73 4.38 -8.57 8.03
N ASP A 74 5.64 -8.86 8.36
CA ASP A 74 6.08 -10.18 8.79
C ASP A 74 5.97 -10.41 10.32
N VAL A 75 5.40 -9.45 11.07
CA VAL A 75 5.28 -9.51 12.53
C VAL A 75 3.94 -10.11 12.97
N ASN A 76 2.83 -9.39 12.75
CA ASN A 76 1.46 -9.83 13.04
C ASN A 76 0.42 -8.92 12.34
N ASP A 77 -0.86 -9.31 12.43
CA ASP A 77 -2.01 -8.61 11.85
C ASP A 77 -2.20 -7.19 12.40
N ASP A 78 -2.13 -7.01 13.72
CA ASP A 78 -2.27 -5.69 14.35
C ASP A 78 -1.17 -4.74 13.90
N HIS A 79 0.06 -5.24 13.73
CA HIS A 79 1.17 -4.45 13.23
C HIS A 79 0.93 -4.01 11.78
N ALA A 80 0.44 -4.90 10.90
CA ALA A 80 0.06 -4.52 9.53
C ALA A 80 -1.04 -3.43 9.54
N LYS A 81 -2.08 -3.59 10.37
CA LYS A 81 -3.18 -2.61 10.49
C LYS A 81 -2.72 -1.25 11.01
N VAL A 82 -1.88 -1.22 12.06
CA VAL A 82 -1.32 0.03 12.59
C VAL A 82 -0.52 0.74 11.50
N GLN A 83 0.32 0.02 10.75
CA GLN A 83 1.10 0.59 9.67
C GLN A 83 0.22 1.09 8.53
N ALA A 84 -0.85 0.36 8.19
CA ALA A 84 -1.84 0.83 7.23
C ALA A 84 -2.55 2.12 7.68
N LEU A 85 -2.85 2.28 8.97
CA LEU A 85 -3.43 3.53 9.49
C LEU A 85 -2.43 4.70 9.43
N TRP A 86 -1.13 4.46 9.65
CA TRP A 86 -0.09 5.46 9.44
C TRP A 86 0.00 5.88 7.97
N VAL A 87 -0.06 4.92 7.04
CA VAL A 87 -0.08 5.20 5.59
C VAL A 87 -1.34 5.98 5.21
N LEU A 88 -2.50 5.61 5.77
CA LEU A 88 -3.76 6.35 5.57
C LEU A 88 -3.61 7.82 5.97
N GLU A 89 -3.14 8.10 7.20
CA GLU A 89 -2.93 9.47 7.68
C GLU A 89 -1.96 10.26 6.78
N ALA A 90 -0.87 9.62 6.36
CA ALA A 90 0.11 10.23 5.47
C ALA A 90 -0.50 10.59 4.10
N LEU A 91 -1.33 9.71 3.54
CA LEU A 91 -2.01 9.94 2.27
C LEU A 91 -3.08 11.02 2.36
N GLU A 92 -3.88 11.05 3.44
CA GLU A 92 -4.87 12.09 3.67
C GLU A 92 -4.23 13.47 3.89
N THR A 93 -3.04 13.51 4.47
CA THR A 93 -2.30 14.75 4.70
C THR A 93 -1.62 15.28 3.44
N SER A 94 -1.16 14.40 2.56
CA SER A 94 -0.32 14.76 1.41
C SER A 94 -1.06 14.78 0.07
N THR A 95 -2.27 14.21 0.01
CA THR A 95 -3.06 14.09 -1.22
C THR A 95 -4.51 14.53 -1.02
N VAL A 96 -5.25 14.65 -2.12
CA VAL A 96 -6.70 14.86 -2.10
C VAL A 96 -7.48 13.54 -2.23
N TRP A 97 -6.81 12.41 -2.00
CA TRP A 97 -7.43 11.10 -2.20
C TRP A 97 -8.40 10.78 -1.07
N ARG A 98 -9.51 10.15 -1.43
CA ARG A 98 -10.41 9.49 -0.50
C ARG A 98 -9.92 8.06 -0.35
N VAL A 99 -9.44 7.74 0.84
CA VAL A 99 -8.88 6.44 1.18
C VAL A 99 -9.63 5.87 2.39
N THR A 100 -9.91 4.57 2.39
CA THR A 100 -10.56 3.89 3.52
C THR A 100 -9.88 2.55 3.80
N PRO A 101 -9.76 2.13 5.06
CA PRO A 101 -9.32 0.78 5.38
C PRO A 101 -10.39 -0.26 4.96
N ASP A 102 -9.95 -1.41 4.45
CA ASP A 102 -10.82 -2.58 4.17
C ASP A 102 -10.87 -3.57 5.34
N PHE A 103 -10.50 -3.11 6.54
CA PHE A 103 -10.45 -3.89 7.76
C PHE A 103 -11.13 -3.15 8.91
N THR A 104 -11.56 -3.90 9.93
CA THR A 104 -12.11 -3.31 11.16
C THR A 104 -10.96 -2.85 12.07
N VAL A 105 -11.11 -1.65 12.60
CA VAL A 105 -10.35 -1.15 13.75
C VAL A 105 -11.17 -1.41 15.00
N ASP A 106 -10.65 -2.25 15.90
CA ASP A 106 -11.29 -2.58 17.20
C ASP A 106 -11.00 -1.48 18.23
#